data_AF-A0A1W6B808-F1
#
_entry.id   AF-A0A1W6B808-F1
#
_cell.length_a   1.000
_cell.length_b   1.000
_cell.length_c   1.000
_cell.angle_alpha   90.00
_cell.angle_beta   90.00
_cell.angle_gamma   90.00
#
_symmetry.space_group_name_H-M   'P 1'
#
loop_
_entity.id
_entity.type
_entity.pdbx_description
1 polymer ?
#
loop_
_entity_poly.entity_id
_entity_poly.type
_entity_poly.pdbx_seq_one_letter_code
_entity_poly.pdbx_strand_id
1 'polypeptide(L)'
;MRNIRIVTAANSLILIILIVITFFIAYVINIGISSEYIFEQSKVSSQKSLILNEIRYKIAMTRADINTLDADIWRKAPLTQRYVDSSKRRMKDIEIALKELEVFRQEQDVKEIIKFTNELVRIYSFSLQQLLNGGSATTSTSSILADLSERVNNVLQQEEEENKLYASLAHEYKNKIVIFSSAVFIVIIIISVTTWRWVRNNLLYKLHQSSLIFAEISKGNLLVPVPCEDKNEFGLLFAEMNKMKNALIAMISSVQHSAAHIEQNTNNIALGNDDLSSRTESQATSLQQTAASMEEIKITVSQNAETADQASQLTTRASQISHNAADIMSNVISTMGNIEHSANRIAFINNVINDIADQTNILALNAAVEAARAGEQGRGFAVVAAEVRNLAKRSSDAAKEINQLIAESVKNVNQGTDRVTEAGNTMKELVSSIAQVNEIMQGITLASAEQSSGVTQIAQALNDIDNVTQKNAALVEESTKITQDLSLQAAQLTEAINVFKLERGTSGLSLQHNGN
;
A
#
# COMPACT_ATOMS: atom_id res chain seq x y z
N MET A 1 -7.39 -36.83 -26.52
CA MET A 1 -7.61 -36.82 -25.05
C MET A 1 -7.28 -35.48 -24.36
N ARG A 2 -6.81 -34.42 -25.04
CA ARG A 2 -6.52 -33.10 -24.40
C ARG A 2 -7.73 -32.38 -23.77
N ASN A 3 -8.95 -32.79 -24.11
CA ASN A 3 -10.19 -32.13 -23.65
C ASN A 3 -11.02 -32.99 -22.68
N ILE A 4 -10.52 -34.15 -22.25
CA ILE A 4 -11.23 -35.00 -21.30
C ILE A 4 -10.83 -34.56 -19.90
N ARG A 5 -11.82 -34.28 -19.05
CA ARG A 5 -11.60 -34.04 -17.62
C ARG A 5 -10.86 -35.22 -17.00
N ILE A 6 -9.80 -34.95 -16.26
CA ILE A 6 -8.94 -35.99 -15.67
C ILE A 6 -9.74 -36.92 -14.78
N VAL A 7 -10.71 -36.35 -14.03
CA VAL A 7 -11.64 -37.11 -13.20
C VAL A 7 -12.47 -38.09 -14.04
N THR A 8 -12.96 -37.66 -15.21
CA THR A 8 -13.75 -38.52 -16.10
C THR A 8 -12.89 -39.65 -16.69
N ALA A 9 -11.66 -39.35 -17.09
CA ALA A 9 -10.74 -40.38 -17.59
C ALA A 9 -10.34 -41.40 -16.51
N ALA A 10 -10.07 -40.93 -15.28
CA ALA A 10 -9.76 -41.80 -14.14
C ALA A 10 -10.93 -42.70 -13.77
N ASN A 11 -12.15 -42.15 -13.69
CA ASN A 11 -13.36 -42.92 -13.37
C ASN A 11 -13.66 -43.97 -14.45
N SER A 12 -13.54 -43.62 -15.73
CA SER A 12 -13.72 -44.58 -16.82
C SER A 12 -12.71 -45.72 -16.76
N LEU A 13 -11.47 -45.43 -16.38
CA LEU A 13 -10.41 -46.43 -16.29
C LEU A 13 -10.63 -47.39 -15.10
N ILE A 14 -11.05 -46.85 -13.95
CA ILE A 14 -11.45 -47.66 -12.77
C ILE A 14 -12.63 -48.57 -13.11
N LEU A 15 -13.64 -48.03 -13.82
CA LEU A 15 -14.81 -48.80 -14.24
C LEU A 15 -14.43 -49.96 -15.17
N ILE A 16 -13.54 -49.72 -16.14
CA ILE A 16 -13.04 -50.77 -17.04
C ILE A 16 -12.33 -51.87 -16.26
N ILE A 17 -11.47 -51.52 -15.30
CA ILE A 17 -10.78 -52.50 -14.45
C ILE A 17 -11.78 -53.34 -13.65
N LEU A 18 -12.79 -52.71 -13.04
CA LEU A 18 -13.82 -53.43 -12.27
C LEU A 18 -14.62 -54.40 -13.14
N ILE A 19 -14.99 -54.00 -14.37
CA ILE A 19 -15.70 -54.87 -15.31
C ILE A 19 -14.84 -56.08 -15.68
N VAL A 20 -13.56 -55.87 -15.99
CA VAL A 20 -12.63 -56.97 -16.36
C VAL A 20 -12.45 -57.95 -15.19
N ILE A 21 -12.27 -57.44 -13.96
CA ILE A 21 -12.15 -58.29 -12.76
C ILE A 21 -13.43 -59.09 -12.52
N THR A 22 -14.59 -58.45 -12.63
CA THR A 22 -15.88 -59.11 -12.39
C THR A 22 -16.12 -60.24 -13.41
N PHE A 23 -15.84 -59.99 -14.69
CA PHE A 23 -15.95 -60.99 -15.74
C PHE A 23 -14.98 -62.17 -15.52
N PHE A 24 -13.74 -61.87 -15.11
CA PHE A 24 -12.75 -62.90 -14.79
C PHE A 24 -13.21 -63.82 -13.65
N ILE A 25 -13.68 -63.23 -12.54
CA ILE A 25 -14.18 -64.00 -11.40
C ILE A 25 -15.35 -64.89 -11.81
N ALA A 26 -16.32 -64.36 -12.55
CA ALA A 26 -17.48 -65.13 -13.04
C ALA A 26 -17.05 -66.31 -13.92
N TYR A 27 -16.07 -66.11 -14.81
CA TYR A 27 -15.56 -67.16 -15.69
C TYR A 27 -14.82 -68.26 -14.92
N VAL A 28 -13.98 -67.90 -13.95
CA VAL A 28 -13.24 -68.86 -13.11
C VAL A 28 -14.21 -69.70 -12.27
N ILE A 29 -15.24 -69.09 -11.68
CA ILE A 29 -16.27 -69.81 -10.93
C ILE A 29 -16.98 -70.83 -11.82
N ASN A 30 -17.41 -70.43 -13.02
CA ASN A 30 -18.12 -71.31 -13.95
C ASN A 30 -17.28 -72.56 -14.33
N ILE A 31 -16.00 -72.35 -14.63
CA ILE A 31 -15.08 -73.45 -14.93
C ILE A 31 -14.79 -74.31 -13.69
N GLY A 32 -14.63 -73.70 -12.52
CA GLY A 32 -14.41 -74.41 -11.26
C GLY A 32 -15.51 -75.43 -10.97
N ILE A 33 -16.78 -75.02 -11.11
CA ILE A 33 -17.95 -75.89 -10.92
C ILE A 33 -17.92 -77.09 -11.89
N SER A 34 -17.60 -76.83 -13.16
CA SER A 34 -17.53 -77.89 -14.18
C SER A 34 -16.36 -78.86 -13.94
N SER A 35 -15.22 -78.33 -13.49
CA SER A 35 -14.04 -79.14 -13.15
C SER A 35 -14.29 -80.02 -11.92
N GLU A 36 -14.99 -79.52 -10.91
CA GLU A 36 -15.34 -80.28 -9.70
C GLU A 36 -16.30 -81.43 -10.04
N TYR A 37 -17.30 -81.16 -10.88
CA TYR A 37 -18.22 -82.20 -11.36
C TYR A 37 -17.49 -83.35 -12.09
N ILE A 38 -16.56 -83.03 -13.00
CA ILE A 38 -15.78 -84.03 -13.75
C ILE A 38 -14.87 -84.82 -12.81
N PHE A 39 -14.27 -84.17 -11.82
CA PHE A 39 -13.40 -84.83 -10.85
C PHE A 39 -14.18 -85.85 -9.99
N GLU A 40 -15.36 -85.47 -9.49
CA GLU A 40 -16.21 -86.39 -8.72
C GLU A 40 -16.67 -87.58 -9.58
N GLN A 41 -17.08 -87.36 -10.83
CA GLN A 41 -17.44 -88.45 -11.75
C GLN A 41 -16.25 -89.39 -12.05
N SER A 42 -15.06 -88.85 -12.28
CA SER A 42 -13.84 -89.65 -12.46
C SER A 42 -13.53 -90.51 -11.24
N LYS A 43 -13.71 -89.96 -10.04
CA LYS A 43 -13.47 -90.69 -8.78
C LYS A 43 -14.45 -91.84 -8.60
N VAL A 44 -15.74 -91.62 -8.90
CA VAL A 44 -16.78 -92.65 -8.85
C VAL A 44 -16.49 -93.77 -9.84
N SER A 45 -16.20 -93.44 -11.10
CA SER A 45 -15.86 -94.43 -12.13
C SER A 45 -14.58 -95.20 -11.79
N SER A 46 -13.55 -94.54 -11.25
CA SER A 46 -12.32 -95.20 -10.80
C SER A 46 -12.56 -96.18 -9.64
N GLN A 47 -13.41 -95.81 -8.66
CA GLN A 47 -13.81 -96.72 -7.58
C GLN A 47 -14.57 -97.94 -8.11
N LYS A 48 -15.50 -97.73 -9.03
CA LYS A 48 -16.28 -98.81 -9.66
C LYS A 48 -15.38 -99.77 -10.46
N SER A 49 -14.44 -99.23 -11.24
CA SER A 49 -13.43 -100.02 -11.96
C SER A 49 -12.53 -100.84 -11.02
N LEU A 50 -12.14 -100.30 -9.86
CA LEU A 50 -11.36 -101.04 -8.86
C LEU A 50 -12.11 -102.26 -8.34
N ILE A 51 -13.38 -102.08 -7.95
CA ILE A 51 -14.25 -103.16 -7.45
C ILE A 51 -14.47 -104.22 -8.54
N LEU A 52 -14.77 -103.80 -9.76
CA LEU A 52 -14.96 -104.72 -10.88
C LEU A 52 -13.68 -105.50 -11.23
N ASN A 53 -12.49 -104.89 -11.12
CA ASN A 53 -11.22 -105.56 -11.30
C ASN A 53 -10.99 -106.63 -10.21
N GLU A 54 -11.36 -106.34 -8.96
CA GLU A 54 -11.32 -107.33 -7.88
C GLU A 54 -12.27 -108.50 -8.13
N ILE A 55 -13.50 -108.21 -8.55
CA ILE A 55 -14.50 -109.24 -8.94
C ILE A 55 -13.95 -110.09 -10.09
N ARG A 56 -13.40 -109.47 -11.14
CA ARG A 56 -12.76 -110.18 -12.27
C ARG A 56 -11.66 -111.13 -11.79
N TYR A 57 -10.77 -110.64 -10.91
CA TYR A 57 -9.69 -111.44 -10.34
C TYR A 57 -10.24 -112.65 -9.55
N LYS A 58 -11.25 -112.44 -8.71
CA LYS A 58 -11.88 -113.50 -7.91
C LYS A 58 -12.63 -114.53 -8.78
N ILE A 59 -13.31 -114.09 -9.85
CA ILE A 59 -13.92 -114.97 -10.86
C ILE A 59 -12.84 -115.80 -11.56
N ALA A 60 -11.74 -115.18 -11.98
CA ALA A 60 -10.64 -115.88 -12.65
C ALA A 60 -10.01 -116.95 -11.74
N MET A 61 -9.79 -116.64 -10.45
CA MET A 61 -9.34 -117.63 -9.47
C MET A 61 -10.34 -118.77 -9.34
N THR A 62 -11.63 -118.46 -9.15
CA THR A 62 -12.68 -119.48 -9.02
C THR A 62 -12.77 -120.36 -10.26
N ARG A 63 -12.61 -119.79 -11.46
CA ARG A 63 -12.54 -120.56 -12.71
C ARG A 63 -11.34 -121.49 -12.77
N ALA A 64 -10.16 -121.04 -12.33
CA ALA A 64 -8.99 -121.90 -12.23
C ALA A 64 -9.21 -123.07 -11.24
N ASP A 65 -9.90 -122.82 -10.13
CA ASP A 65 -10.26 -123.86 -9.17
C ASP A 65 -11.30 -124.85 -9.71
N ILE A 66 -12.30 -124.40 -10.47
CA ILE A 66 -13.24 -125.31 -11.12
C ILE A 66 -12.53 -126.17 -12.16
N ASN A 67 -11.66 -125.60 -12.98
CA ASN A 67 -10.92 -126.36 -13.99
C ASN A 67 -10.00 -127.43 -13.36
N THR A 68 -9.39 -127.12 -12.21
CA THR A 68 -8.62 -128.13 -11.46
C THR A 68 -9.52 -129.19 -10.83
N LEU A 69 -10.69 -128.81 -10.32
CA LEU A 69 -11.69 -129.75 -9.79
C LEU A 69 -12.18 -130.72 -10.87
N ASP A 70 -12.51 -130.21 -12.06
CA ASP A 70 -12.90 -131.03 -13.20
C ASP A 70 -11.76 -132.00 -13.57
N ALA A 71 -10.51 -131.52 -13.64
CA ALA A 71 -9.36 -132.37 -13.94
C ALA A 71 -9.13 -133.48 -12.88
N ASP A 72 -9.33 -133.18 -11.59
CA ASP A 72 -9.17 -134.15 -10.50
C ASP A 72 -10.31 -135.19 -10.47
N ILE A 73 -11.55 -134.78 -10.78
CA ILE A 73 -12.70 -135.68 -10.96
C ILE A 73 -12.43 -136.66 -12.11
N TRP A 74 -11.93 -136.19 -13.25
CA TRP A 74 -11.54 -137.04 -14.38
C TRP A 74 -10.45 -138.06 -14.02
N ARG A 75 -9.55 -137.72 -13.08
CA ARG A 75 -8.48 -138.59 -12.59
C ARG A 75 -8.91 -139.57 -11.47
N LYS A 76 -10.19 -139.55 -11.06
CA LYS A 76 -10.74 -140.36 -9.95
C LYS A 76 -10.01 -140.14 -8.61
N ALA A 77 -9.42 -138.96 -8.40
CA ALA A 77 -8.79 -138.62 -7.13
C ALA A 77 -9.86 -138.45 -6.02
N PRO A 78 -9.60 -138.86 -4.76
CA PRO A 78 -10.56 -138.69 -3.67
C PRO A 78 -10.75 -137.21 -3.34
N LEU A 79 -11.98 -136.71 -3.50
CA LEU A 79 -12.38 -135.38 -3.05
C LEU A 79 -12.24 -135.28 -1.53
N THR A 80 -11.35 -134.39 -1.06
CA THR A 80 -11.15 -134.14 0.37
C THR A 80 -12.00 -132.95 0.84
N GLN A 81 -12.56 -133.01 2.04
CA GLN A 81 -13.40 -131.93 2.63
C GLN A 81 -12.72 -130.54 2.59
N ARG A 82 -11.39 -130.50 2.72
CA ARG A 82 -10.58 -129.27 2.66
C ARG A 82 -10.74 -128.51 1.33
N TYR A 83 -10.99 -129.21 0.22
CA TYR A 83 -11.21 -128.61 -1.10
C TYR A 83 -12.58 -127.94 -1.18
N VAL A 84 -13.62 -128.62 -0.70
CA VAL A 84 -14.99 -128.06 -0.61
C VAL A 84 -14.99 -126.77 0.21
N ASP A 85 -14.27 -126.75 1.33
CA ASP A 85 -14.15 -125.56 2.16
C ASP A 85 -13.36 -124.42 1.49
N SER A 86 -12.41 -124.75 0.60
CA SER A 86 -11.67 -123.75 -0.18
C SER A 86 -12.54 -123.13 -1.29
N SER A 87 -13.36 -123.94 -1.96
CA SER A 87 -14.29 -123.48 -3.00
C SER A 87 -15.44 -122.67 -2.43
N LYS A 88 -16.00 -123.10 -1.29
CA LYS A 88 -17.00 -122.31 -0.55
C LYS A 88 -16.45 -120.95 -0.10
N ARG A 89 -15.19 -120.90 0.36
CA ARG A 89 -14.53 -119.65 0.73
C ARG A 89 -14.40 -118.71 -0.47
N ARG A 90 -13.91 -119.19 -1.61
CA ARG A 90 -13.76 -118.36 -2.82
C ARG A 90 -15.10 -117.85 -3.36
N MET A 91 -16.14 -118.66 -3.29
CA MET A 91 -17.49 -118.20 -3.64
C MET A 91 -17.99 -117.11 -2.69
N LYS A 92 -17.71 -117.25 -1.39
CA LYS A 92 -17.98 -116.20 -0.40
C LYS A 92 -17.16 -114.93 -0.65
N ASP A 93 -15.91 -115.06 -1.12
CA ASP A 93 -15.08 -113.90 -1.46
C ASP A 93 -15.62 -113.12 -2.67
N ILE A 94 -16.23 -113.81 -3.64
CA ILE A 94 -16.98 -113.20 -4.74
C ILE A 94 -18.23 -112.49 -4.21
N GLU A 95 -19.01 -113.12 -3.33
CA GLU A 95 -20.17 -112.49 -2.68
C GLU A 95 -19.79 -111.22 -1.90
N ILE A 96 -18.65 -111.23 -1.20
CA ILE A 96 -18.16 -110.06 -0.46
C ILE A 96 -17.80 -108.93 -1.43
N ALA A 97 -17.07 -109.21 -2.52
CA ALA A 97 -16.72 -108.20 -3.51
C ALA A 97 -17.96 -107.64 -4.22
N LEU A 98 -18.99 -108.46 -4.45
CA LEU A 98 -20.27 -108.02 -4.99
C LEU A 98 -21.03 -107.09 -4.05
N LYS A 99 -20.88 -107.27 -2.74
CA LYS A 99 -21.49 -106.39 -1.75
C LYS A 99 -20.95 -104.96 -1.85
N GLU A 100 -19.68 -104.80 -2.23
CA GLU A 100 -19.11 -103.47 -2.50
C GLU A 100 -19.66 -102.87 -3.79
N LEU A 101 -20.00 -103.71 -4.78
CA LEU A 101 -20.65 -103.29 -6.03
C LEU A 101 -22.15 -102.95 -5.84
N GLU A 102 -22.79 -103.33 -4.72
CA GLU A 102 -24.20 -103.00 -4.44
C GLU A 102 -24.48 -101.50 -4.35
N VAL A 103 -23.46 -100.69 -4.03
CA VAL A 103 -23.58 -99.21 -4.05
C VAL A 103 -24.00 -98.72 -5.45
N PHE A 104 -23.63 -99.46 -6.50
CA PHE A 104 -23.94 -99.16 -7.90
C PHE A 104 -25.14 -99.96 -8.43
N ARG A 105 -25.95 -100.56 -7.55
CA ARG A 105 -27.09 -101.42 -7.93
C ARG A 105 -28.14 -100.71 -8.80
N GLN A 106 -28.13 -99.40 -8.94
CA GLN A 106 -29.06 -98.72 -9.86
C GLN A 106 -28.67 -98.89 -11.33
N GLU A 107 -27.39 -99.12 -11.63
CA GLU A 107 -26.88 -99.31 -12.98
C GLU A 107 -27.30 -100.67 -13.54
N GLN A 108 -27.78 -100.69 -14.78
CA GLN A 108 -28.35 -101.88 -15.39
C GLN A 108 -27.32 -103.01 -15.50
N ASP A 109 -26.08 -102.70 -15.88
CA ASP A 109 -25.03 -103.69 -16.07
C ASP A 109 -24.56 -104.29 -14.73
N VAL A 110 -24.49 -103.46 -13.67
CA VAL A 110 -24.21 -103.92 -12.30
C VAL A 110 -25.32 -104.84 -11.78
N LYS A 111 -26.60 -104.51 -12.03
CA LYS A 111 -27.73 -105.39 -11.67
C LYS A 111 -27.60 -106.76 -12.34
N GLU A 112 -27.21 -106.80 -13.60
CA GLU A 112 -27.02 -108.05 -14.33
C GLU A 112 -25.86 -108.87 -13.76
N ILE A 113 -24.72 -108.25 -13.45
CA ILE A 113 -23.58 -108.92 -12.79
C ILE A 113 -24.00 -109.52 -11.44
N ILE A 114 -24.72 -108.76 -10.60
CA ILE A 114 -25.20 -109.23 -9.29
C ILE A 114 -26.18 -110.41 -9.47
N LYS A 115 -27.15 -110.29 -10.39
CA LYS A 115 -28.14 -111.34 -10.65
C LYS A 115 -27.47 -112.64 -11.13
N PHE A 116 -26.57 -112.52 -12.10
CA PHE A 116 -25.90 -113.67 -12.71
C PHE A 116 -24.92 -114.34 -11.75
N THR A 117 -24.27 -113.56 -10.87
CA THR A 117 -23.40 -114.15 -9.85
C THR A 117 -24.20 -114.89 -8.79
N ASN A 118 -25.35 -114.36 -8.36
CA ASN A 118 -26.23 -115.09 -7.43
C ASN A 118 -26.71 -116.42 -8.02
N GLU A 119 -27.00 -116.46 -9.32
CA GLU A 119 -27.33 -117.69 -10.05
C GLU A 119 -26.15 -118.66 -10.07
N LEU A 120 -24.93 -118.16 -10.31
CA LEU A 120 -23.70 -118.93 -10.28
C LEU A 120 -23.41 -119.52 -8.89
N VAL A 121 -23.55 -118.75 -7.81
CA VAL A 121 -23.40 -119.24 -6.43
C VAL A 121 -24.38 -120.38 -6.16
N ARG A 122 -25.64 -120.21 -6.57
CA ARG A 122 -26.70 -121.21 -6.37
C ARG A 122 -26.40 -122.52 -7.13
N ILE A 123 -26.01 -122.41 -8.39
CA ILE A 123 -25.68 -123.58 -9.22
C ILE A 123 -24.42 -124.26 -8.70
N TYR A 124 -23.38 -123.50 -8.35
CA TYR A 124 -22.12 -124.05 -7.88
C TYR A 124 -22.24 -124.75 -6.52
N SER A 125 -22.96 -124.15 -5.57
CA SER A 125 -23.23 -124.77 -4.27
C SER A 125 -24.01 -126.08 -4.41
N PHE A 126 -24.98 -126.12 -5.33
CA PHE A 126 -25.70 -127.34 -5.68
C PHE A 126 -24.78 -128.40 -6.30
N SER A 127 -23.92 -128.02 -7.25
CA SER A 127 -22.95 -128.92 -7.91
C SER A 127 -21.93 -129.51 -6.92
N LEU A 128 -21.39 -128.69 -6.02
CA LEU A 128 -20.49 -129.13 -4.94
C LEU A 128 -21.15 -130.16 -4.02
N GLN A 129 -22.44 -129.98 -3.73
CA GLN A 129 -23.20 -130.88 -2.88
C GLN A 129 -23.52 -132.21 -3.56
N GLN A 130 -23.76 -132.20 -4.88
CA GLN A 130 -23.91 -133.43 -5.68
C GLN A 130 -22.62 -134.25 -5.77
N LEU A 131 -21.48 -133.59 -5.95
CA LEU A 131 -20.17 -134.24 -5.95
C LEU A 131 -19.84 -134.94 -4.62
N LEU A 132 -20.22 -134.33 -3.49
CA LEU A 132 -20.05 -134.93 -2.15
C LEU A 132 -20.89 -136.22 -1.96
N ASN A 133 -22.02 -136.32 -2.67
CA ASN A 133 -22.93 -137.46 -2.58
C ASN A 133 -22.63 -138.56 -3.62
N GLY A 134 -21.48 -138.49 -4.30
CA GLY A 134 -21.05 -139.49 -5.28
C GLY A 134 -21.66 -139.35 -6.68
N GLY A 135 -22.32 -138.23 -6.97
CA GLY A 135 -22.85 -137.90 -8.30
C GLY A 135 -21.83 -137.23 -9.21
N SER A 136 -22.12 -137.15 -10.51
CA SER A 136 -21.29 -136.41 -11.48
C SER A 136 -21.57 -134.91 -11.43
N ALA A 137 -20.51 -134.09 -11.44
CA ALA A 137 -20.66 -132.65 -11.64
C ALA A 137 -21.18 -132.34 -13.04
N THR A 138 -22.10 -131.36 -13.13
CA THR A 138 -22.63 -130.86 -14.39
C THR A 138 -21.66 -129.85 -15.03
N THR A 139 -21.51 -129.94 -16.35
CA THR A 139 -20.72 -129.07 -17.24
C THR A 139 -21.15 -127.59 -17.22
N SER A 140 -22.25 -127.23 -16.54
CA SER A 140 -22.86 -125.90 -16.59
C SER A 140 -22.14 -124.82 -15.76
N THR A 141 -21.31 -125.16 -14.77
CA THR A 141 -20.70 -124.12 -13.92
C THR A 141 -19.57 -123.36 -14.63
N SER A 142 -18.81 -124.04 -15.50
CA SER A 142 -17.70 -123.44 -16.24
C SER A 142 -18.18 -122.47 -17.33
N SER A 143 -19.33 -122.75 -17.96
CA SER A 143 -19.96 -121.84 -18.94
C SER A 143 -20.51 -120.58 -18.27
N ILE A 144 -21.15 -120.70 -17.10
CA ILE A 144 -21.68 -119.54 -16.36
C ILE A 144 -20.53 -118.66 -15.84
N LEU A 145 -19.40 -119.24 -15.41
CA LEU A 145 -18.21 -118.45 -15.06
C LEU A 145 -17.61 -117.71 -16.26
N ALA A 146 -17.66 -118.32 -17.46
CA ALA A 146 -17.21 -117.68 -18.68
C ALA A 146 -18.10 -116.47 -19.03
N ASP A 147 -19.43 -116.64 -19.02
CA ASP A 147 -20.40 -115.57 -19.26
C ASP A 147 -20.29 -114.44 -18.22
N LEU A 148 -20.12 -114.80 -16.94
CA LEU A 148 -19.93 -113.80 -15.87
C LEU A 148 -18.62 -113.02 -16.08
N SER A 149 -17.54 -113.72 -16.44
CA SER A 149 -16.25 -113.09 -16.74
C SER A 149 -16.35 -112.16 -17.95
N GLU A 150 -17.10 -112.54 -18.99
CA GLU A 150 -17.30 -111.71 -20.17
C GLU A 150 -18.10 -110.45 -19.84
N ARG A 151 -19.18 -110.57 -19.07
CA ARG A 151 -19.98 -109.42 -18.62
C ARG A 151 -19.19 -108.46 -17.74
N VAL A 152 -18.43 -108.98 -16.77
CA VAL A 152 -17.55 -108.16 -15.93
C VAL A 152 -16.47 -107.47 -16.78
N ASN A 153 -15.94 -108.15 -17.81
CA ASN A 153 -15.00 -107.54 -18.75
C ASN A 153 -15.63 -106.43 -19.59
N ASN A 154 -16.86 -106.61 -20.10
CA ASN A 154 -17.56 -105.59 -20.88
C ASN A 154 -17.80 -104.32 -20.06
N VAL A 155 -18.27 -104.47 -18.81
CA VAL A 155 -18.46 -103.33 -17.90
C VAL A 155 -17.12 -102.68 -17.53
N LEU A 156 -16.07 -103.47 -17.30
CA LEU A 156 -14.73 -102.93 -17.07
C LEU A 156 -14.22 -102.12 -18.26
N GLN A 157 -14.46 -102.59 -19.49
CA GLN A 157 -14.04 -101.90 -20.69
C GLN A 157 -14.80 -100.57 -20.85
N GLN A 158 -16.10 -100.56 -20.57
CA GLN A 158 -16.91 -99.34 -20.55
C GLN A 158 -16.42 -98.35 -19.49
N GLU A 159 -16.11 -98.81 -18.27
CA GLU A 159 -15.55 -97.97 -17.21
C GLU A 159 -14.14 -97.44 -17.52
N GLU A 160 -13.36 -98.21 -18.28
CA GLU A 160 -12.03 -97.76 -18.72
C GLU A 160 -12.15 -96.67 -19.80
N GLU A 161 -13.16 -96.75 -20.67
CA GLU A 161 -13.48 -95.70 -21.64
C GLU A 161 -14.03 -94.43 -20.95
N GLU A 162 -14.94 -94.57 -19.97
CA GLU A 162 -15.45 -93.45 -19.18
C GLU A 162 -14.33 -92.76 -18.37
N ASN A 163 -13.46 -93.52 -17.70
CA ASN A 163 -12.32 -92.93 -16.98
C ASN A 163 -11.35 -92.19 -17.93
N LYS A 164 -11.10 -92.72 -19.13
CA LYS A 164 -10.28 -92.02 -20.15
C LYS A 164 -10.96 -90.73 -20.61
N LEU A 165 -12.28 -90.74 -20.80
CA LEU A 165 -13.06 -89.55 -21.13
C LEU A 165 -12.97 -88.48 -20.04
N TYR A 166 -13.24 -88.83 -18.77
CA TYR A 166 -13.14 -87.89 -17.66
C TYR A 166 -11.72 -87.35 -17.45
N ALA A 167 -10.69 -88.19 -17.64
CA ALA A 167 -9.29 -87.75 -17.59
C ALA A 167 -8.97 -86.75 -18.71
N SER A 168 -9.43 -87.00 -19.95
CA SER A 168 -9.23 -86.07 -21.08
C SER A 168 -9.96 -84.74 -20.88
N LEU A 169 -11.20 -84.77 -20.37
CA LEU A 169 -11.96 -83.57 -20.04
C LEU A 169 -11.28 -82.79 -18.91
N ALA A 170 -10.80 -83.46 -17.86
CA ALA A 170 -10.06 -82.81 -16.77
C ALA A 170 -8.80 -82.09 -17.30
N HIS A 171 -8.06 -82.71 -18.23
CA HIS A 171 -6.94 -82.06 -18.92
C HIS A 171 -7.38 -80.85 -19.76
N GLU A 172 -8.50 -80.95 -20.47
CA GLU A 172 -9.05 -79.86 -21.27
C GLU A 172 -9.44 -78.66 -20.40
N TYR A 173 -10.16 -78.89 -19.30
CA TYR A 173 -10.55 -77.84 -18.35
C TYR A 173 -9.34 -77.22 -17.66
N LYS A 174 -8.33 -78.02 -17.27
CA LYS A 174 -7.05 -77.49 -16.76
C LYS A 174 -6.38 -76.57 -17.77
N ASN A 175 -6.31 -76.96 -19.04
CA ASN A 175 -5.71 -76.13 -20.10
C ASN A 175 -6.53 -74.85 -20.34
N LYS A 176 -7.87 -74.93 -20.32
CA LYS A 176 -8.75 -73.75 -20.41
C LYS A 176 -8.49 -72.75 -19.27
N ILE A 177 -8.33 -73.23 -18.03
CA ILE A 177 -7.98 -72.37 -16.87
C ILE A 177 -6.63 -71.69 -17.08
N VAL A 178 -5.60 -72.45 -17.47
CA VAL A 178 -4.22 -71.92 -17.65
C VAL A 178 -4.17 -70.90 -18.79
N ILE A 179 -4.79 -71.18 -19.93
CA ILE A 179 -4.81 -70.26 -21.08
C ILE A 179 -5.57 -68.98 -20.71
N PHE A 180 -6.77 -69.10 -20.14
CA PHE A 180 -7.57 -67.92 -19.79
C PHE A 180 -6.92 -67.06 -18.70
N SER A 181 -6.36 -67.67 -17.64
CA SER A 181 -5.62 -66.95 -16.59
C SER A 181 -4.39 -66.23 -17.13
N SER A 182 -3.64 -66.85 -18.05
CA SER A 182 -2.51 -66.21 -18.73
C SER A 182 -2.94 -65.02 -19.60
N ALA A 183 -4.05 -65.14 -20.34
CA ALA A 183 -4.59 -64.07 -21.17
C ALA A 183 -5.04 -62.86 -20.31
N VAL A 184 -5.71 -63.13 -19.20
CA VAL A 184 -6.15 -62.07 -18.26
C VAL A 184 -4.95 -61.39 -17.60
N PHE A 185 -3.91 -62.14 -17.23
CA PHE A 185 -2.69 -61.58 -16.68
C PHE A 185 -2.02 -60.60 -17.66
N ILE A 186 -1.96 -60.95 -18.95
CA ILE A 186 -1.44 -60.05 -20.01
C ILE A 186 -2.30 -58.78 -20.12
N VAL A 187 -3.62 -58.91 -20.12
CA VAL A 187 -4.54 -57.76 -20.18
C VAL A 187 -4.36 -56.82 -18.98
N ILE A 188 -4.20 -57.37 -17.78
CA ILE A 188 -3.93 -56.59 -16.56
C ILE A 188 -2.61 -55.82 -16.69
N ILE A 189 -1.55 -56.44 -17.23
CA ILE A 189 -0.27 -55.76 -17.46
C ILE A 189 -0.45 -54.60 -18.45
N ILE A 190 -1.15 -54.83 -19.57
CA ILE A 190 -1.37 -53.78 -20.59
C ILE A 190 -2.15 -52.61 -20.00
N ILE A 191 -3.22 -52.88 -19.24
CA ILE A 191 -4.00 -51.84 -18.57
C ILE A 191 -3.12 -51.09 -17.54
N SER A 192 -2.31 -51.80 -16.77
CA SER A 192 -1.42 -51.19 -15.77
C SER A 192 -0.39 -50.27 -16.42
N VAL A 193 0.26 -50.70 -17.50
CA VAL A 193 1.27 -49.91 -18.22
C VAL A 193 0.67 -48.68 -18.91
N THR A 194 -0.51 -48.82 -19.52
CA THR A 194 -1.21 -47.70 -20.18
C THR A 194 -1.70 -46.68 -19.16
N THR A 195 -2.25 -47.13 -18.03
CA THR A 195 -2.65 -46.28 -16.90
C THR A 195 -1.45 -45.54 -16.33
N TRP A 196 -0.34 -46.25 -16.07
CA TRP A 196 0.90 -45.65 -15.57
C TRP A 196 1.43 -44.57 -16.52
N ARG A 197 1.48 -44.86 -17.82
CA ARG A 197 1.88 -43.86 -18.84
C ARG A 197 0.94 -42.66 -18.85
N TRP A 198 -0.37 -42.88 -18.76
CA TRP A 198 -1.37 -41.81 -18.75
C TRP A 198 -1.24 -40.91 -17.52
N VAL A 199 -1.14 -41.49 -16.31
CA VAL A 199 -0.95 -40.77 -15.05
C VAL A 199 0.36 -39.98 -15.07
N ARG A 200 1.47 -40.62 -15.49
CA ARG A 200 2.78 -39.97 -15.55
C ARG A 200 2.77 -38.74 -16.44
N ASN A 201 2.23 -38.86 -17.66
CA ASN A 201 2.32 -37.78 -18.65
C ASN A 201 1.26 -36.69 -18.47
N ASN A 202 0.05 -37.04 -18.01
CA ASN A 202 -1.07 -36.08 -17.92
C ASN A 202 -1.22 -35.48 -16.52
N LEU A 203 -0.77 -36.17 -15.47
CA LEU A 203 -0.89 -35.70 -14.09
C LEU A 203 0.47 -35.25 -13.53
N LEU A 204 1.43 -36.18 -13.40
CA LEU A 204 2.70 -35.93 -12.69
C LEU A 204 3.56 -34.88 -13.41
N TYR A 205 3.68 -34.98 -14.74
CA TYR A 205 4.45 -34.02 -15.53
C TYR A 205 3.86 -32.60 -15.46
N LYS A 206 2.53 -32.47 -15.54
CA LYS A 206 1.85 -31.17 -15.49
C LYS A 206 1.92 -30.54 -14.10
N LEU A 207 1.81 -31.34 -13.03
CA LEU A 207 2.07 -30.87 -11.65
C LEU A 207 3.51 -30.38 -11.47
N HIS A 208 4.48 -31.10 -12.03
CA HIS A 208 5.87 -30.68 -11.99
C HIS A 208 6.09 -29.34 -12.71
N GLN A 209 5.46 -29.13 -13.88
CA GLN A 209 5.50 -27.85 -14.58
C GLN A 209 4.89 -26.71 -13.77
N SER A 210 3.71 -26.91 -13.16
CA SER A 210 3.10 -25.89 -12.29
C SER A 210 4.04 -25.53 -11.13
N SER A 211 4.67 -26.52 -10.50
CA SER A 211 5.65 -26.31 -9.43
C SER A 211 6.86 -25.50 -9.90
N LEU A 212 7.39 -25.76 -11.10
CA LEU A 212 8.50 -24.98 -11.67
C LEU A 212 8.10 -23.52 -11.94
N ILE A 213 6.90 -23.28 -12.46
CA ILE A 213 6.38 -21.92 -12.69
C ILE A 213 6.23 -21.18 -11.36
N PHE A 214 5.67 -21.82 -10.33
CA PHE A 214 5.58 -21.22 -9.00
C PHE A 214 6.97 -20.94 -8.40
N ALA A 215 7.94 -21.84 -8.59
CA ALA A 215 9.30 -21.63 -8.14
C ALA A 215 9.93 -20.40 -8.82
N GLU A 216 9.70 -20.20 -10.11
CA GLU A 216 10.18 -19.01 -10.81
C GLU A 216 9.48 -17.72 -10.36
N ILE A 217 8.16 -17.74 -10.20
CA ILE A 217 7.39 -16.60 -9.64
C ILE A 217 7.89 -16.25 -8.24
N SER A 218 8.18 -17.24 -7.39
CA SER A 218 8.69 -17.01 -6.02
C SER A 218 10.09 -16.39 -5.99
N LYS A 219 10.90 -16.60 -7.03
CA LYS A 219 12.21 -15.96 -7.22
C LYS A 219 12.09 -14.57 -7.88
N GLY A 220 10.88 -14.08 -8.09
CA GLY A 220 10.61 -12.80 -8.75
C GLY A 220 10.59 -12.86 -10.28
N ASN A 221 10.73 -14.02 -10.91
CA ASN A 221 10.70 -14.12 -12.37
C ASN A 221 9.25 -14.21 -12.91
N LEU A 222 8.65 -13.07 -13.23
CA LEU A 222 7.26 -12.98 -13.73
C LEU A 222 7.17 -13.07 -15.26
N LEU A 223 8.31 -13.19 -15.95
CA LEU A 223 8.40 -13.35 -17.41
C LEU A 223 8.11 -14.78 -17.89
N VAL A 224 8.01 -15.74 -16.96
CA VAL A 224 7.79 -17.15 -17.33
C VAL A 224 6.43 -17.31 -18.02
N PRO A 225 6.39 -17.94 -19.21
CA PRO A 225 5.14 -18.21 -19.90
C PRO A 225 4.35 -19.30 -19.16
N VAL A 226 3.05 -19.07 -18.98
CA VAL A 226 2.13 -20.05 -18.38
C VAL A 226 1.37 -20.75 -19.52
N PRO A 227 1.50 -22.06 -19.69
CA PRO A 227 0.90 -22.78 -20.81
C PRO A 227 -0.63 -22.92 -20.63
N CYS A 228 -1.42 -22.22 -21.44
CA CYS A 228 -2.89 -22.13 -21.31
C CYS A 228 -3.67 -22.89 -22.40
N GLU A 229 -3.16 -24.01 -22.91
CA GLU A 229 -3.76 -24.69 -24.08
C GLU A 229 -4.79 -25.78 -23.75
N ASP A 230 -4.78 -26.32 -22.52
CA ASP A 230 -5.61 -27.48 -22.17
C ASP A 230 -7.00 -27.04 -21.67
N LYS A 231 -8.06 -27.82 -21.92
CA LYS A 231 -9.45 -27.52 -21.48
C LYS A 231 -9.88 -28.30 -20.22
N ASN A 232 -8.93 -28.98 -19.59
CA ASN A 232 -9.13 -29.79 -18.39
C ASN A 232 -8.80 -29.00 -17.12
N GLU A 233 -8.75 -29.68 -15.98
CA GLU A 233 -8.47 -29.09 -14.67
C GLU A 233 -7.11 -28.37 -14.61
N PHE A 234 -6.09 -28.85 -15.33
CA PHE A 234 -4.80 -28.13 -15.45
C PHE A 234 -4.90 -26.89 -16.32
N GLY A 235 -5.74 -26.91 -17.36
CA GLY A 235 -6.07 -25.72 -18.14
C GLY A 235 -6.62 -24.59 -17.29
N LEU A 236 -7.57 -24.93 -16.42
CA LEU A 236 -8.13 -23.98 -15.44
C LEU A 236 -7.06 -23.53 -14.43
N LEU A 237 -6.26 -24.45 -13.90
CA LEU A 237 -5.16 -24.12 -12.98
C LEU A 237 -4.18 -23.13 -13.61
N PHE A 238 -3.71 -23.39 -14.83
CA PHE A 238 -2.79 -22.51 -15.55
C PHE A 238 -3.43 -21.16 -15.89
N ALA A 239 -4.73 -21.14 -16.24
CA ALA A 239 -5.45 -19.88 -16.46
C ALA A 239 -5.51 -19.01 -15.18
N GLU A 240 -5.84 -19.61 -14.02
CA GLU A 240 -5.86 -18.90 -12.74
C GLU A 240 -4.46 -18.49 -12.28
N MET A 241 -3.43 -19.33 -12.49
CA MET A 241 -2.03 -18.97 -12.26
C MET A 241 -1.61 -17.76 -13.11
N ASN A 242 -2.04 -17.69 -14.38
CA ASN A 242 -1.73 -16.56 -15.25
C ASN A 242 -2.44 -15.28 -14.79
N LYS A 243 -3.69 -15.37 -14.31
CA LYS A 243 -4.38 -14.23 -13.69
C LYS A 243 -3.65 -13.72 -12.44
N MET A 244 -3.23 -14.63 -11.55
CA MET A 244 -2.42 -14.29 -10.37
C MET A 244 -1.11 -13.61 -10.75
N LYS A 245 -0.40 -14.16 -11.75
CA LYS A 245 0.84 -13.57 -12.27
C LYS A 245 0.61 -12.15 -12.80
N ASN A 246 -0.43 -11.94 -13.60
CA ASN A 246 -0.75 -10.63 -14.16
C ASN A 246 -1.16 -9.62 -13.08
N ALA A 247 -1.90 -10.06 -12.04
CA ALA A 247 -2.22 -9.22 -10.89
C ALA A 247 -0.97 -8.82 -10.10
N LEU A 248 0.00 -9.72 -9.92
CA LEU A 248 1.29 -9.41 -9.31
C LEU A 248 2.09 -8.41 -10.17
N ILE A 249 2.14 -8.60 -11.49
CA ILE A 249 2.78 -7.65 -12.42
C ILE A 249 2.15 -6.26 -12.27
N ALA A 250 0.82 -6.17 -12.31
CA ALA A 250 0.12 -4.89 -12.18
C ALA A 250 0.38 -4.21 -10.83
N MET A 251 0.36 -4.97 -9.73
CA MET A 251 0.67 -4.46 -8.39
C MET A 251 2.11 -3.95 -8.33
N ILE A 252 3.08 -4.74 -8.77
CA ILE A 252 4.49 -4.38 -8.76
C ILE A 252 4.77 -3.15 -9.63
N SER A 253 4.22 -3.09 -10.84
CA SER A 253 4.33 -1.92 -11.72
C SER A 253 3.72 -0.67 -11.10
N SER A 254 2.58 -0.80 -10.40
CA SER A 254 1.97 0.32 -9.68
C SER A 254 2.88 0.82 -8.57
N VAL A 255 3.49 -0.06 -7.77
CA VAL A 255 4.39 0.35 -6.69
C VAL A 255 5.69 0.97 -7.27
N GLN A 256 6.23 0.41 -8.36
CA GLN A 256 7.39 1.00 -9.06
C GLN A 256 7.07 2.43 -9.56
N HIS A 257 5.90 2.64 -10.14
CA HIS A 257 5.48 3.97 -10.59
C HIS A 257 5.31 4.92 -9.40
N SER A 258 4.65 4.49 -8.32
CA SER A 258 4.50 5.29 -7.11
C SER A 258 5.84 5.65 -6.47
N ALA A 259 6.81 4.74 -6.42
CA ALA A 259 8.14 5.02 -5.89
C ALA A 259 8.87 6.08 -6.74
N ALA A 260 8.81 5.99 -8.07
CA ALA A 260 9.38 7.00 -8.96
C ALA A 260 8.71 8.38 -8.81
N HIS A 261 7.39 8.41 -8.62
CA HIS A 261 6.67 9.66 -8.32
C HIS A 261 7.08 10.26 -6.97
N ILE A 262 7.25 9.44 -5.94
CA ILE A 262 7.74 9.90 -4.63
C ILE A 262 9.13 10.49 -4.78
N GLU A 263 10.05 9.81 -5.48
CA GLU A 263 11.40 10.30 -5.74
C GLU A 263 11.39 11.68 -6.44
N GLN A 264 10.64 11.79 -7.55
CA GLN A 264 10.52 13.04 -8.29
C GLN A 264 9.92 14.18 -7.43
N ASN A 265 8.84 13.91 -6.71
CA ASN A 265 8.19 14.90 -5.85
C ASN A 265 9.10 15.33 -4.69
N THR A 266 9.82 14.39 -4.11
CA THR A 266 10.79 14.65 -3.04
C THR A 266 11.92 15.54 -3.55
N ASN A 267 12.44 15.32 -4.75
CA ASN A 267 13.44 16.20 -5.36
C ASN A 267 12.89 17.62 -5.61
N ASN A 268 11.64 17.75 -6.05
CA ASN A 268 10.99 19.05 -6.19
C ASN A 268 10.80 19.76 -4.84
N ILE A 269 10.46 19.01 -3.78
CA ILE A 269 10.35 19.56 -2.42
C ILE A 269 11.72 20.01 -1.92
N ALA A 270 12.79 19.24 -2.17
CA ALA A 270 14.16 19.63 -1.81
C ALA A 270 14.56 20.96 -2.46
N LEU A 271 14.33 21.11 -3.78
CA LEU A 271 14.57 22.38 -4.49
C LEU A 271 13.72 23.53 -3.92
N GLY A 272 12.47 23.26 -3.54
CA GLY A 272 11.59 24.24 -2.90
C GLY A 272 12.08 24.65 -1.50
N ASN A 273 12.63 23.72 -0.72
CA ASN A 273 13.24 24.02 0.57
C ASN A 273 14.51 24.85 0.42
N ASP A 274 15.35 24.58 -0.59
CA ASP A 274 16.55 25.37 -0.86
C ASP A 274 16.19 26.82 -1.22
N ASP A 275 15.16 27.03 -2.06
CA ASP A 275 14.64 28.37 -2.36
C ASP A 275 14.08 29.05 -1.09
N LEU A 276 13.29 28.33 -0.29
CA LEU A 276 12.74 28.86 0.95
C LEU A 276 13.86 29.23 1.95
N SER A 277 14.92 28.42 2.03
CA SER A 277 16.10 28.70 2.86
C SER A 277 16.77 30.01 2.44
N SER A 278 17.07 30.15 1.14
CA SER A 278 17.71 31.35 0.57
C SER A 278 16.86 32.61 0.81
N ARG A 279 15.55 32.51 0.64
CA ARG A 279 14.61 33.61 0.91
C ARG A 279 14.53 33.95 2.40
N THR A 280 14.56 32.95 3.27
CA THR A 280 14.55 33.13 4.73
C THR A 280 15.82 33.84 5.21
N GLU A 281 16.99 33.47 4.66
CA GLU A 281 18.28 34.12 4.94
C GLU A 281 18.31 35.58 4.43
N SER A 282 17.82 35.81 3.21
CA SER A 282 17.69 37.16 2.64
C SER A 282 16.74 38.03 3.46
N GLN A 283 15.64 37.45 3.95
CA GLN A 283 14.68 38.12 4.81
C GLN A 283 15.29 38.47 6.17
N ALA A 284 16.05 37.55 6.79
CA ALA A 284 16.76 37.82 8.04
C ALA A 284 17.75 38.99 7.89
N THR A 285 18.50 39.02 6.78
CA THR A 285 19.42 40.13 6.47
C THR A 285 18.66 41.45 6.30
N SER A 286 17.53 41.42 5.57
CA SER A 286 16.69 42.60 5.36
C SER A 286 16.06 43.11 6.65
N LEU A 287 15.67 42.20 7.56
CA LEU A 287 15.16 42.53 8.89
C LEU A 287 16.22 43.20 9.75
N GLN A 288 17.45 42.69 9.77
CA GLN A 288 18.56 43.32 10.50
C GLN A 288 18.82 44.74 10.01
N GLN A 289 18.85 44.95 8.69
CA GLN A 289 19.04 46.29 8.12
C GLN A 289 17.87 47.22 8.45
N THR A 290 16.63 46.72 8.38
CA THR A 290 15.43 47.50 8.72
C THR A 290 15.41 47.86 10.21
N ALA A 291 15.79 46.93 11.09
CA ALA A 291 15.90 47.18 12.52
C ALA A 291 16.96 48.24 12.84
N ALA A 292 18.11 48.21 12.18
CA ALA A 292 19.14 49.24 12.30
C ALA A 292 18.62 50.61 11.87
N SER A 293 17.95 50.69 10.71
CA SER A 293 17.32 51.94 10.24
C SER A 293 16.22 52.44 11.18
N MET A 294 15.47 51.54 11.82
CA MET A 294 14.44 51.94 12.80
C MET A 294 15.05 52.53 14.07
N GLU A 295 16.19 52.02 14.54
CA GLU A 295 16.89 52.62 15.68
C GLU A 295 17.45 54.01 15.31
N GLU A 296 18.00 54.19 14.10
CA GLU A 296 18.41 55.51 13.61
C GLU A 296 17.25 56.50 13.52
N ILE A 297 16.08 56.06 13.01
CA ILE A 297 14.88 56.88 12.95
C ILE A 297 14.42 57.26 14.37
N LYS A 298 14.39 56.30 15.30
CA LYS A 298 14.02 56.55 16.70
C LYS A 298 14.91 57.61 17.35
N ILE A 299 16.24 57.53 17.14
CA ILE A 299 17.20 58.53 17.61
C ILE A 299 16.89 59.90 17.00
N THR A 300 16.68 59.95 15.69
CA THR A 300 16.40 61.20 14.95
C THR A 300 15.10 61.86 15.41
N VAL A 301 14.03 61.07 15.61
CA VAL A 301 12.74 61.56 16.11
C VAL A 301 12.87 62.08 17.54
N SER A 302 13.60 61.40 18.41
CA SER A 302 13.88 61.87 19.77
C SER A 302 14.65 63.19 19.75
N GLN A 303 15.65 63.31 18.89
CA GLN A 303 16.46 64.52 18.75
C GLN A 303 15.64 65.69 18.17
N ASN A 304 14.72 65.43 17.26
CA ASN A 304 13.78 66.44 16.74
C ASN A 304 12.85 66.96 17.85
N ALA A 305 12.31 66.08 18.69
CA ALA A 305 11.48 66.48 19.82
C ALA A 305 12.24 67.36 20.81
N GLU A 306 13.48 66.98 21.16
CA GLU A 306 14.33 67.78 22.05
C GLU A 306 14.69 69.13 21.42
N THR A 307 15.04 69.15 20.13
CA THR A 307 15.38 70.39 19.42
C THR A 307 14.18 71.34 19.33
N ALA A 308 12.99 70.80 19.09
CA ALA A 308 11.75 71.58 19.07
C ALA A 308 11.41 72.17 20.45
N ASP A 309 11.60 71.41 21.52
CA ASP A 309 11.43 71.91 22.90
C ASP A 309 12.43 73.03 23.21
N GLN A 310 13.71 72.83 22.91
CA GLN A 310 14.75 73.85 23.08
C GLN A 310 14.43 75.13 22.28
N ALA A 311 13.99 74.97 21.03
CA ALA A 311 13.56 76.10 20.19
C ALA A 311 12.33 76.81 20.77
N SER A 312 11.35 76.10 21.31
CA SER A 312 10.18 76.68 21.98
C SER A 312 10.59 77.52 23.21
N GLN A 313 11.53 77.03 24.01
CA GLN A 313 12.07 77.79 25.16
C GLN A 313 12.78 79.08 24.71
N LEU A 314 13.60 79.01 23.65
CA LEU A 314 14.26 80.19 23.07
C LEU A 314 13.25 81.20 22.53
N THR A 315 12.22 80.72 21.84
CA THR A 315 11.14 81.53 21.27
C THR A 315 10.35 82.24 22.37
N THR A 316 10.07 81.55 23.48
CA THR A 316 9.44 82.15 24.67
C THR A 316 10.28 83.27 25.28
N ARG A 317 11.60 83.08 25.42
CA ARG A 317 12.51 84.14 25.91
C ARG A 317 12.57 85.33 24.94
N ALA A 318 12.63 85.06 23.63
CA ALA A 318 12.64 86.11 22.61
C ALA A 318 11.33 86.91 22.60
N SER A 319 10.19 86.25 22.82
CA SER A 319 8.88 86.91 22.98
C SER A 319 8.89 87.87 24.18
N GLN A 320 9.40 87.43 25.33
CA GLN A 320 9.51 88.28 26.53
C GLN A 320 10.40 89.52 26.29
N ILE A 321 11.55 89.34 25.64
CA ILE A 321 12.44 90.46 25.30
C ILE A 321 11.73 91.45 24.36
N SER A 322 10.99 90.94 23.38
CA SER A 322 10.27 91.75 22.39
C SER A 322 9.11 92.52 23.02
N HIS A 323 8.38 91.91 23.96
CA HIS A 323 7.38 92.60 24.78
C HIS A 323 8.00 93.74 25.59
N ASN A 324 9.10 93.48 26.30
CA ASN A 324 9.80 94.52 27.05
C ASN A 324 10.29 95.67 26.13
N ALA A 325 10.76 95.34 24.93
CA ALA A 325 11.17 96.35 23.94
C ALA A 325 9.99 97.20 23.45
N ALA A 326 8.82 96.60 23.22
CA ALA A 326 7.59 97.32 22.86
C ALA A 326 7.16 98.29 23.97
N ASP A 327 7.25 97.87 25.24
CA ASP A 327 6.94 98.73 26.40
C ASP A 327 7.91 99.91 26.50
N ILE A 328 9.21 99.68 26.27
CA ILE A 328 10.22 100.76 26.22
C ILE A 328 9.87 101.76 25.12
N MET A 329 9.52 101.31 23.91
CA MET A 329 9.11 102.21 22.82
C MET A 329 7.87 103.04 23.19
N SER A 330 6.88 102.42 23.86
CA SER A 330 5.70 103.14 24.36
C SER A 330 6.06 104.25 25.36
N ASN A 331 7.00 103.97 26.28
CA ASN A 331 7.52 104.97 27.22
C ASN A 331 8.28 106.11 26.51
N VAL A 332 9.04 105.80 25.46
CA VAL A 332 9.73 106.82 24.65
C VAL A 332 8.74 107.72 23.92
N ILE A 333 7.67 107.17 23.34
CA ILE A 333 6.59 107.96 22.71
C ILE A 333 5.95 108.91 23.73
N SER A 334 5.64 108.41 24.93
CA SER A 334 5.10 109.25 26.02
C SER A 334 6.07 110.39 26.40
N THR A 335 7.36 110.10 26.47
CA THR A 335 8.40 111.09 26.77
C THR A 335 8.51 112.14 25.67
N MET A 336 8.46 111.74 24.39
CA MET A 336 8.46 112.67 23.26
C MET A 336 7.24 113.59 23.28
N GLY A 337 6.04 113.07 23.62
CA GLY A 337 4.84 113.90 23.80
C GLY A 337 4.99 114.93 24.93
N ASN A 338 5.66 114.57 26.03
CA ASN A 338 5.96 115.52 27.11
C ASN A 338 6.97 116.61 26.68
N ILE A 339 7.97 116.24 25.86
CA ILE A 339 8.94 117.19 25.29
C ILE A 339 8.25 118.14 24.32
N GLU A 340 7.39 117.62 23.43
CA GLU A 340 6.59 118.42 22.50
C GLU A 340 5.71 119.43 23.25
N HIS A 341 5.01 118.97 24.30
CA HIS A 341 4.18 119.84 25.14
C HIS A 341 5.01 120.93 25.82
N SER A 342 6.19 120.58 26.34
CA SER A 342 7.12 121.53 26.97
C SER A 342 7.64 122.56 25.96
N ALA A 343 8.01 122.14 24.75
CA ALA A 343 8.48 123.02 23.68
C ALA A 343 7.39 124.01 23.23
N ASN A 344 6.15 123.54 23.06
CA ASN A 344 5.00 124.41 22.76
C ASN A 344 4.74 125.45 23.86
N ARG A 345 4.92 125.06 25.13
CA ARG A 345 4.80 125.99 26.27
C ARG A 345 5.91 127.04 26.27
N ILE A 346 7.14 126.66 25.93
CA ILE A 346 8.25 127.62 25.77
C ILE A 346 7.96 128.57 24.60
N ALA A 347 7.47 128.07 23.46
CA ALA A 347 7.09 128.91 22.32
C ALA A 347 6.04 129.96 22.71
N PHE A 348 5.02 129.57 23.49
CA PHE A 348 4.01 130.48 24.02
C PHE A 348 4.62 131.59 24.88
N ILE A 349 5.50 131.24 25.83
CA ILE A 349 6.18 132.22 26.69
C ILE A 349 7.07 133.16 25.87
N ASN A 350 7.78 132.62 24.88
CA ASN A 350 8.68 133.39 24.03
C ASN A 350 7.92 134.37 23.11
N ASN A 351 6.71 134.01 22.67
CA ASN A 351 5.80 134.94 21.98
C ASN A 351 5.41 136.11 22.89
N VAL A 352 5.07 135.85 24.16
CA VAL A 352 4.80 136.92 25.15
C VAL A 352 6.01 137.82 25.35
N ILE A 353 7.24 137.27 25.36
CA ILE A 353 8.47 138.06 25.44
C ILE A 353 8.63 138.96 24.20
N ASN A 354 8.37 138.43 22.99
CA ASN A 354 8.39 139.25 21.78
C ASN A 354 7.35 140.38 21.83
N ASP A 355 6.13 140.09 22.29
CA ASP A 355 5.08 141.09 22.44
C ASP A 355 5.47 142.18 23.45
N ILE A 356 6.09 141.82 24.58
CA ILE A 356 6.63 142.78 25.56
C ILE A 356 7.75 143.63 24.93
N ALA A 357 8.64 143.02 24.15
CA ALA A 357 9.72 143.73 23.45
C ALA A 357 9.15 144.75 22.44
N ASP A 358 8.15 144.36 21.65
CA ASP A 358 7.48 145.25 20.70
C ASP A 358 6.72 146.39 21.41
N GLN A 359 6.01 146.10 22.51
CA GLN A 359 5.38 147.11 23.36
C GLN A 359 6.41 148.08 23.94
N THR A 360 7.56 147.58 24.40
CA THR A 360 8.65 148.38 24.94
C THR A 360 9.27 149.28 23.85
N ASN A 361 9.43 148.76 22.63
CA ASN A 361 9.89 149.52 21.47
C ASN A 361 8.92 150.67 21.11
N ILE A 362 7.60 150.44 21.19
CA ILE A 362 6.57 151.48 20.98
C ILE A 362 6.60 152.52 22.11
N LEU A 363 6.68 152.09 23.37
CA LEU A 363 6.79 152.98 24.54
C LEU A 363 8.05 153.86 24.45
N ALA A 364 9.18 153.27 24.07
CA ALA A 364 10.45 153.98 23.90
C ALA A 364 10.40 154.97 22.74
N LEU A 365 9.72 154.62 21.64
CA LEU A 365 9.45 155.55 20.54
C LEU A 365 8.59 156.73 20.99
N ASN A 366 7.51 156.49 21.73
CA ASN A 366 6.65 157.54 22.27
C ASN A 366 7.43 158.46 23.22
N ALA A 367 8.27 157.89 24.09
CA ALA A 367 9.15 158.65 24.98
C ALA A 367 10.19 159.48 24.21
N ALA A 368 10.77 158.94 23.14
CA ALA A 368 11.71 159.67 22.28
C ALA A 368 11.02 160.85 21.56
N VAL A 369 9.77 160.67 21.12
CA VAL A 369 8.95 161.75 20.51
C VAL A 369 8.64 162.85 21.53
N GLU A 370 8.23 162.50 22.74
CA GLU A 370 7.92 163.50 23.78
C GLU A 370 9.20 164.21 24.27
N ALA A 371 10.33 163.49 24.34
CA ALA A 371 11.64 164.08 24.62
C ALA A 371 12.09 165.07 23.53
N ALA A 372 11.84 164.76 22.24
CA ALA A 372 12.09 165.69 21.14
C ALA A 372 11.17 166.92 21.21
N ARG A 373 9.92 166.74 21.67
CA ARG A 373 8.94 167.82 21.88
C ARG A 373 9.33 168.78 23.00
N ALA A 374 10.04 168.31 24.02
CA ALA A 374 10.56 169.11 25.13
C ALA A 374 11.84 169.92 24.80
N GLY A 375 12.39 169.82 23.58
CA GLY A 375 13.55 170.61 23.13
C GLY A 375 14.85 170.28 23.89
N GLU A 376 15.64 171.31 24.23
CA GLU A 376 16.95 171.12 24.91
C GLU A 376 16.83 170.43 26.28
N GLN A 377 15.72 170.60 26.99
CA GLN A 377 15.49 169.96 28.30
C GLN A 377 15.24 168.45 28.20
N GLY A 378 14.84 167.96 27.02
CA GLY A 378 14.55 166.54 26.77
C GLY A 378 15.74 165.71 26.28
N ARG A 379 16.91 166.32 26.03
CA ARG A 379 18.07 165.64 25.41
C ARG A 379 18.53 164.39 26.16
N GLY A 380 18.62 164.44 27.49
CA GLY A 380 19.00 163.28 28.30
C GLY A 380 17.99 162.14 28.22
N PHE A 381 16.69 162.47 28.22
CA PHE A 381 15.60 161.51 28.08
C PHE A 381 15.55 160.89 26.67
N ALA A 382 15.86 161.67 25.62
CA ALA A 382 15.90 161.17 24.25
C ALA A 382 16.99 160.09 24.06
N VAL A 383 18.17 160.25 24.70
CA VAL A 383 19.25 159.25 24.65
C VAL A 383 18.84 157.96 25.36
N VAL A 384 18.25 158.07 26.57
CA VAL A 384 17.75 156.89 27.30
C VAL A 384 16.64 156.19 26.51
N ALA A 385 15.71 156.95 25.92
CA ALA A 385 14.64 156.39 25.09
C ALA A 385 15.19 155.67 23.84
N ALA A 386 16.24 156.20 23.19
CA ALA A 386 16.90 155.53 22.07
C ALA A 386 17.61 154.22 22.49
N GLU A 387 18.25 154.19 23.66
CA GLU A 387 18.91 153.00 24.19
C GLU A 387 17.89 151.91 24.58
N VAL A 388 16.80 152.30 25.27
CA VAL A 388 15.69 151.37 25.59
C VAL A 388 15.06 150.81 24.31
N ARG A 389 14.91 151.63 23.28
CA ARG A 389 14.40 151.20 21.97
C ARG A 389 15.34 150.20 21.29
N ASN A 390 16.65 150.43 21.33
CA ASN A 390 17.64 149.52 20.78
C ASN A 390 17.63 148.18 21.54
N LEU A 391 17.58 148.21 22.87
CA LEU A 391 17.47 147.01 23.70
C LEU A 391 16.19 146.23 23.38
N ALA A 392 15.04 146.92 23.27
CA ALA A 392 13.77 146.31 22.90
C ALA A 392 13.83 145.64 21.52
N LYS A 393 14.44 146.28 20.51
CA LYS A 393 14.65 145.68 19.19
C LYS A 393 15.54 144.43 19.27
N ARG A 394 16.66 144.50 20.01
CA ARG A 394 17.55 143.35 20.24
C ARG A 394 16.82 142.19 20.95
N SER A 395 15.95 142.49 21.92
CA SER A 395 15.11 141.48 22.58
C SER A 395 14.10 140.85 21.64
N SER A 396 13.46 141.60 20.74
CA SER A 396 12.56 141.04 19.71
C SER A 396 13.32 140.15 18.72
N ASP A 397 14.48 140.60 18.25
CA ASP A 397 15.31 139.81 17.31
C ASP A 397 15.77 138.49 17.96
N ALA A 398 16.23 138.53 19.23
CA ALA A 398 16.57 137.33 19.99
C ALA A 398 15.37 136.41 20.25
N ALA A 399 14.19 136.98 20.56
CA ALA A 399 12.97 136.19 20.73
C ALA A 399 12.57 135.49 19.41
N LYS A 400 12.70 136.15 18.26
CA LYS A 400 12.44 135.53 16.94
C LYS A 400 13.40 134.38 16.64
N GLU A 401 14.69 134.53 16.97
CA GLU A 401 15.69 133.47 16.82
C GLU A 401 15.38 132.26 17.73
N ILE A 402 15.01 132.51 18.99
CA ILE A 402 14.54 131.45 19.91
C ILE A 402 13.31 130.72 19.36
N ASN A 403 12.35 131.46 18.77
CA ASN A 403 11.17 130.85 18.16
C ASN A 403 11.52 129.94 16.98
N GLN A 404 12.50 130.32 16.16
CA GLN A 404 12.98 129.46 15.07
C GLN A 404 13.60 128.16 15.61
N LEU A 405 14.44 128.24 16.64
CA LEU A 405 15.04 127.06 17.29
C LEU A 405 14.00 126.15 17.95
N ILE A 406 12.96 126.72 18.57
CA ILE A 406 11.86 125.94 19.16
C ILE A 406 11.05 125.25 18.05
N ALA A 407 10.73 125.95 16.96
CA ALA A 407 10.01 125.36 15.83
C ALA A 407 10.80 124.21 15.18
N GLU A 408 12.12 124.36 15.04
CA GLU A 408 13.00 123.28 14.59
C GLU A 408 13.02 122.11 15.57
N SER A 409 13.09 122.39 16.88
CA SER A 409 13.07 121.36 17.92
C SER A 409 11.75 120.56 17.92
N VAL A 410 10.60 121.23 17.80
CA VAL A 410 9.28 120.58 17.69
C VAL A 410 9.23 119.70 16.44
N LYS A 411 9.72 120.19 15.30
CA LYS A 411 9.80 119.40 14.07
C LYS A 411 10.66 118.14 14.26
N ASN A 412 11.82 118.25 14.90
CA ASN A 412 12.70 117.11 15.17
C ASN A 412 12.07 116.12 16.15
N VAL A 413 11.37 116.60 17.18
CA VAL A 413 10.62 115.74 18.12
C VAL A 413 9.51 114.98 17.39
N ASN A 414 8.73 115.63 16.53
CA ASN A 414 7.68 114.98 15.75
C ASN A 414 8.25 113.88 14.84
N GLN A 415 9.34 114.17 14.12
CA GLN A 415 10.03 113.16 13.31
C GLN A 415 10.56 111.99 14.16
N GLY A 416 11.04 112.28 15.38
CA GLY A 416 11.44 111.27 16.36
C GLY A 416 10.26 110.40 16.80
N THR A 417 9.14 111.01 17.15
CA THR A 417 7.90 110.31 17.55
C THR A 417 7.41 109.39 16.45
N ASP A 418 7.40 109.83 15.19
CA ASP A 418 6.98 109.01 14.05
C ASP A 418 7.85 107.76 13.91
N ARG A 419 9.18 107.93 13.97
CA ARG A 419 10.14 106.80 13.88
C ARG A 419 10.02 105.81 15.04
N VAL A 420 9.82 106.31 16.25
CA VAL A 420 9.63 105.44 17.42
C VAL A 420 8.29 104.72 17.36
N THR A 421 7.24 105.37 16.83
CA THR A 421 5.93 104.75 16.60
C THR A 421 6.03 103.63 15.57
N GLU A 422 6.73 103.86 14.46
CA GLU A 422 7.03 102.83 13.46
C GLU A 422 7.79 101.65 14.10
N ALA A 423 8.87 101.91 14.84
CA ALA A 423 9.62 100.89 15.55
C ALA A 423 8.75 100.10 16.56
N GLY A 424 7.86 100.78 17.28
CA GLY A 424 6.90 100.16 18.19
C GLY A 424 5.91 99.24 17.48
N ASN A 425 5.44 99.60 16.28
CA ASN A 425 4.59 98.74 15.47
C ASN A 425 5.36 97.51 14.95
N THR A 426 6.60 97.68 14.48
CA THR A 426 7.46 96.56 14.08
C THR A 426 7.71 95.58 15.23
N MET A 427 7.87 96.07 16.47
CA MET A 427 8.01 95.19 17.64
C MET A 427 6.74 94.37 17.91
N LYS A 428 5.54 94.94 17.71
CA LYS A 428 4.28 94.19 17.85
C LYS A 428 4.13 93.11 16.78
N GLU A 429 4.49 93.40 15.54
CA GLU A 429 4.53 92.41 14.46
C GLU A 429 5.52 91.28 14.78
N LEU A 430 6.71 91.63 15.29
CA LEU A 430 7.73 90.67 15.68
C LEU A 430 7.24 89.74 16.81
N VAL A 431 6.54 90.26 17.83
CA VAL A 431 5.90 89.44 18.88
C VAL A 431 4.92 88.44 18.26
N SER A 432 4.09 88.87 17.30
CA SER A 432 3.16 87.99 16.60
C SER A 432 3.88 86.88 15.80
N SER A 433 4.94 87.22 15.07
CA SER A 433 5.74 86.24 14.33
C SER A 433 6.43 85.23 15.26
N ILE A 434 6.97 85.67 16.40
CA ILE A 434 7.55 84.78 17.41
C ILE A 434 6.49 83.82 17.97
N ALA A 435 5.27 84.30 18.20
CA ALA A 435 4.17 83.44 18.67
C ALA A 435 3.85 82.32 17.66
N GLN A 436 3.82 82.63 16.36
CA GLN A 436 3.62 81.63 15.30
C GLN A 436 4.76 80.60 15.26
N VAL A 437 6.01 81.03 15.42
CA VAL A 437 7.15 80.09 15.50
C VAL A 437 6.99 79.14 16.69
N ASN A 438 6.52 79.65 17.84
CA ASN A 438 6.29 78.83 19.02
C ASN A 438 5.19 77.78 18.80
N GLU A 439 4.10 78.15 18.12
CA GLU A 439 3.03 77.23 17.74
C GLU A 439 3.55 76.11 16.82
N ILE A 440 4.38 76.46 15.83
CA ILE A 440 5.03 75.47 14.95
C ILE A 440 5.90 74.49 15.76
N MET A 441 6.68 74.99 16.73
CA MET A 441 7.52 74.14 17.56
C MET A 441 6.71 73.19 18.46
N GLN A 442 5.57 73.63 18.99
CA GLN A 442 4.64 72.73 19.67
C GLN A 442 4.09 71.66 18.72
N GLY A 443 3.72 72.04 17.50
CA GLY A 443 3.28 71.11 16.46
C GLY A 443 4.33 70.04 16.13
N ILE A 444 5.61 70.44 15.99
CA ILE A 444 6.73 69.51 15.75
C ILE A 444 6.93 68.56 16.94
N THR A 445 6.81 69.05 18.17
CA THR A 445 6.94 68.24 19.38
C THR A 445 5.85 67.15 19.45
N LEU A 446 4.60 67.54 19.19
CA LEU A 446 3.45 66.62 19.11
C LEU A 446 3.63 65.58 18.00
N ALA A 447 3.99 66.02 16.78
CA ALA A 447 4.22 65.12 15.65
C ALA A 447 5.38 64.15 15.93
N SER A 448 6.45 64.61 16.57
CA SER A 448 7.60 63.77 16.93
C SER A 448 7.23 62.73 18.00
N ALA A 449 6.37 63.08 18.96
CA ALA A 449 5.85 62.12 19.95
C ALA A 449 4.99 61.02 19.29
N GLU A 450 4.14 61.40 18.34
CA GLU A 450 3.34 60.44 17.56
C GLU A 450 4.22 59.52 16.70
N GLN A 451 5.22 60.10 16.01
CA GLN A 451 6.22 59.33 15.25
C GLN A 451 6.98 58.34 16.15
N SER A 452 7.37 58.74 17.36
CA SER A 452 8.07 57.86 18.31
C SER A 452 7.20 56.66 18.71
N SER A 453 5.91 56.88 18.96
CA SER A 453 4.95 55.80 19.19
C SER A 453 4.82 54.89 17.97
N GLY A 454 4.72 55.45 16.76
CA GLY A 454 4.66 54.70 15.51
C GLY A 454 5.90 53.83 15.27
N VAL A 455 7.10 54.38 15.51
CA VAL A 455 8.37 53.64 15.41
C VAL A 455 8.42 52.48 16.40
N THR A 456 7.91 52.67 17.63
CA THR A 456 7.83 51.60 18.63
C THR A 456 6.91 50.46 18.18
N GLN A 457 5.77 50.78 17.55
CA GLN A 457 4.86 49.77 17.00
C GLN A 457 5.50 49.02 15.82
N ILE A 458 6.21 49.72 14.94
CA ILE A 458 6.94 49.09 13.83
C ILE A 458 8.03 48.15 14.37
N ALA A 459 8.77 48.57 15.41
CA ALA A 459 9.78 47.73 16.05
C ALA A 459 9.18 46.44 16.63
N GLN A 460 7.99 46.52 17.24
CA GLN A 460 7.28 45.32 17.72
C GLN A 460 6.87 44.40 16.56
N ALA A 461 6.34 44.95 15.47
CA ALA A 461 5.98 44.18 14.29
C ALA A 461 7.21 43.50 13.63
N LEU A 462 8.37 44.18 13.61
CA LEU A 462 9.62 43.58 13.13
C LEU A 462 10.06 42.39 13.98
N ASN A 463 9.87 42.46 15.30
CA ASN A 463 10.15 41.34 16.20
C ASN A 463 9.23 40.13 15.91
N ASP A 464 7.95 40.37 15.61
CA ASP A 464 7.03 39.31 15.21
C ASP A 464 7.45 38.67 13.88
N ILE A 465 7.90 39.47 12.91
CA ILE A 465 8.43 38.95 11.63
C ILE A 465 9.71 38.15 11.87
N ASP A 466 10.62 38.61 12.72
CA ASP A 466 11.85 37.86 13.06
C ASP A 466 11.53 36.49 13.67
N ASN A 467 10.54 36.42 14.58
CA ASN A 467 10.07 35.15 15.13
C ASN A 467 9.52 34.21 14.05
N VAL A 468 8.81 34.72 13.05
CA VAL A 468 8.33 33.93 11.90
C VAL A 468 9.50 33.49 11.02
N THR A 469 10.47 34.36 10.76
CA THR A 469 11.68 34.03 10.00
C THR A 469 12.48 32.92 10.67
N GLN A 470 12.66 32.96 11.99
CA GLN A 470 13.32 31.87 12.73
C GLN A 470 12.52 30.56 12.68
N LYS A 471 11.18 30.62 12.77
CA LYS A 471 10.33 29.43 12.59
C LYS A 471 10.44 28.85 11.19
N ASN A 472 10.51 29.69 10.15
CA ASN A 472 10.69 29.24 8.79
C ASN A 472 12.04 28.53 8.61
N ALA A 473 13.11 29.03 9.23
CA ALA A 473 14.42 28.36 9.21
C ALA A 473 14.35 26.97 9.85
N ALA A 474 13.70 26.84 11.02
CA ALA A 474 13.49 25.55 11.68
C ALA A 474 12.62 24.59 10.82
N LEU A 475 11.56 25.10 10.19
CA LEU A 475 10.70 24.32 9.31
C LEU A 475 11.43 23.84 8.05
N VAL A 476 12.34 24.65 7.50
CA VAL A 476 13.20 24.26 6.37
C VAL A 476 14.13 23.11 6.77
N GLU A 477 14.73 23.17 7.96
CA GLU A 477 15.59 22.10 8.47
C GLU A 477 14.79 20.79 8.68
N GLU A 478 13.62 20.88 9.32
CA GLU A 478 12.73 19.73 9.53
C GLU A 478 12.23 19.14 8.20
N SER A 479 11.78 20.00 7.28
CA SER A 479 11.29 19.60 5.96
C SER A 479 12.39 18.92 5.14
N THR A 480 13.63 19.42 5.22
CA THR A 480 14.78 18.84 4.52
C THR A 480 15.06 17.43 5.03
N LYS A 481 15.00 17.21 6.36
CA LYS A 481 15.13 15.88 6.95
C LYS A 481 14.03 14.93 6.49
N ILE A 482 12.76 15.36 6.53
CA ILE A 482 11.63 14.55 6.06
C ILE A 482 11.79 14.18 4.58
N THR A 483 12.23 15.13 3.77
CA THR A 483 12.49 14.95 2.33
C THR A 483 13.59 13.91 2.11
N GLN A 484 14.69 13.97 2.87
CA GLN A 484 15.75 12.95 2.80
C GLN A 484 15.23 11.54 3.20
N ASP A 485 14.43 11.45 4.27
CA ASP A 485 13.83 10.19 4.71
C ASP A 485 12.86 9.61 3.66
N LEU A 486 12.07 10.46 2.99
CA LEU A 486 11.18 10.05 1.90
C LEU A 486 11.95 9.55 0.67
N SER A 487 13.05 10.23 0.32
CA SER A 487 13.94 9.80 -0.77
C SER A 487 14.52 8.42 -0.49
N LEU A 488 15.00 8.20 0.74
CA LEU A 488 15.55 6.92 1.17
C LEU A 488 14.48 5.81 1.16
N GLN A 489 13.25 6.09 1.59
CA GLN A 489 12.14 5.14 1.53
C GLN A 489 11.76 4.78 0.08
N ALA A 490 11.73 5.77 -0.83
CA ALA A 490 11.47 5.53 -2.26
C ALA A 490 12.57 4.67 -2.90
N ALA A 491 13.84 4.90 -2.55
CA ALA A 491 14.96 4.09 -2.99
C ALA A 491 14.85 2.65 -2.47
N GLN A 492 14.52 2.46 -1.19
CA GLN A 492 14.30 1.13 -0.59
C GLN A 492 13.14 0.37 -1.24
N LEU A 493 12.02 1.04 -1.54
CA LEU A 493 10.90 0.44 -2.27
C LEU A 493 11.33 0.00 -3.68
N THR A 494 12.09 0.84 -4.38
CA THR A 494 12.61 0.53 -5.72
C THR A 494 13.56 -0.68 -5.68
N GLU A 495 14.45 -0.72 -4.69
CA GLU A 495 15.37 -1.85 -4.49
C GLU A 495 14.62 -3.15 -4.14
N ALA A 496 13.64 -3.09 -3.24
CA ALA A 496 12.82 -4.25 -2.87
C ALA A 496 12.05 -4.83 -4.07
N ILE A 497 11.63 -3.97 -5.01
CA ILE A 497 10.88 -4.36 -6.20
C ILE A 497 11.80 -4.84 -7.33
N ASN A 498 13.05 -4.39 -7.38
CA ASN A 498 14.00 -4.78 -8.43
C ASN A 498 14.31 -6.30 -8.47
N VAL A 499 13.99 -7.04 -7.41
CA VAL A 499 14.04 -8.51 -7.41
C VAL A 499 13.05 -9.11 -8.43
N PHE A 500 11.95 -8.42 -8.70
CA PHE A 500 10.93 -8.87 -9.65
C PHE A 500 11.28 -8.47 -11.09
N LYS A 501 11.48 -9.49 -11.93
CA LYS A 501 11.70 -9.33 -13.37
C LYS A 501 10.37 -9.15 -14.07
N LEU A 502 10.11 -7.92 -14.49
CA LEU A 502 8.98 -7.54 -15.32
C LEU A 502 9.42 -7.48 -16.78
N GLU A 503 8.47 -7.63 -17.70
CA GLU A 503 8.69 -7.26 -19.10
C GLU A 503 8.96 -5.76 -19.12
N ARG A 504 10.19 -5.36 -19.49
CA ARG A 504 10.48 -3.95 -19.74
C ARG A 504 9.58 -3.53 -20.90
N GLY A 505 8.45 -2.93 -20.55
CA GLY A 505 7.65 -2.21 -21.52
C GLY A 505 8.57 -1.21 -22.18
N THR A 506 8.84 -1.42 -23.47
CA THR A 506 9.40 -0.41 -24.36
C THR A 506 8.37 0.71 -24.51
N SER A 507 8.15 1.46 -23.43
CA SER A 507 7.52 2.77 -23.44
C SER A 507 8.64 3.81 -23.48
N GLY A 508 9.50 3.68 -24.49
CA GLY A 508 10.22 4.82 -25.01
C GLY A 508 9.19 5.69 -25.71
N LEU A 509 8.58 6.62 -24.97
CA LEU A 509 8.00 7.80 -25.58
C LEU A 509 9.16 8.49 -26.31
N SER A 510 9.23 8.27 -27.62
CA SER A 510 9.85 9.21 -28.53
C SER A 510 9.09 10.52 -28.36
N LEU A 511 9.62 11.41 -27.52
CA LEU A 511 9.26 12.82 -27.50
C LEU A 511 9.55 13.35 -28.89
N GLN A 512 8.50 13.37 -29.71
CA GLN A 512 8.47 14.04 -30.99
C GLN A 512 8.49 15.54 -30.67
N HIS A 513 9.69 16.09 -30.67
CA HIS A 513 9.95 17.51 -30.59
C HIS A 513 9.36 18.15 -31.86
N ASN A 514 8.11 18.59 -31.78
CA ASN A 514 7.50 19.43 -32.81
C ASN A 514 7.71 20.87 -32.38
N GLY A 515 8.74 21.50 -32.95
CA GLY A 515 8.98 22.93 -32.84
C GLY A 515 7.95 23.70 -33.64
N ASN A 516 7.39 24.73 -33.01
CA ASN A 516 6.88 25.94 -33.65
C ASN A 516 7.45 27.13 -32.89
#